data_AF-A0A850QEQ6-F1
#
_entry.id   AF-A0A850QEQ6-F1
#
_cell.length_a   1.000
_cell.length_b   1.000
_cell.length_c   1.000
_cell.angle_alpha   90.00
_cell.angle_beta   90.00
_cell.angle_gamma   90.00
#
_symmetry.space_group_name_H-M   'P 1'
#
loop_
_entity.id
_entity.type
_entity.pdbx_description
1 polymer ?
#
loop_
_entity_poly.entity_id
_entity_poly.type
_entity_poly.pdbx_seq_one_letter_code
_entity_poly.pdbx_strand_id
1 'polypeptide(L)'
;MAALVAGPALAQDDMVFDDSIVGQCVQAAADAGAAEACIGKAADDCMTRNPGGESTYGMNFCIGQEAAVWDGLLNAEYQRVMASDKEIDAQTKADGYGAPELAPALKAMQRAWIAYRDTTCTYEASQWGGGTGAGPAYAGCMMRLTAMQTLYLRDTGPF
;
A
#
# COMPACT_ATOMS: atom_id res chain seq x y z
N MET A 1 -23.39 51.26 6.00
CA MET A 1 -23.74 49.85 5.72
C MET A 1 -22.46 49.09 5.49
N ALA A 2 -22.26 48.00 6.22
CA ALA A 2 -20.98 47.30 6.38
C ALA A 2 -20.53 46.59 5.09
N ALA A 3 -19.23 46.69 4.77
CA ALA A 3 -18.57 45.89 3.75
C ALA A 3 -18.14 44.54 4.37
N LEU A 4 -18.73 43.44 3.91
CA LEU A 4 -18.26 42.09 4.19
C LEU A 4 -17.08 41.80 3.28
N VAL A 5 -15.87 41.77 3.84
CA VAL A 5 -14.68 41.28 3.15
C VAL A 5 -14.65 39.76 3.32
N ALA A 6 -15.02 39.02 2.28
CA ALA A 6 -14.77 37.59 2.21
C ALA A 6 -13.27 37.38 1.97
N GLY A 7 -12.55 36.96 3.00
CA GLY A 7 -11.16 36.49 2.85
C GLY A 7 -11.12 35.16 2.09
N PRO A 8 -10.04 34.88 1.35
CA PRO A 8 -9.89 33.59 0.69
C PRO A 8 -9.65 32.52 1.76
N ALA A 9 -10.46 31.48 1.77
CA ALA A 9 -10.19 30.27 2.54
C ALA A 9 -9.08 29.48 1.81
N LEU A 10 -7.82 29.79 2.11
CA LEU A 10 -6.68 28.93 1.76
C LEU A 10 -6.26 28.16 3.01
N ALA A 11 -6.70 26.91 3.10
CA ALA A 11 -6.19 25.96 4.10
C ALA A 11 -6.45 24.53 3.60
N GLN A 12 -5.91 24.17 2.43
CA GLN A 12 -5.98 22.80 1.91
C GLN A 12 -4.66 22.24 1.34
N ASP A 13 -3.53 22.98 1.41
CA ASP A 13 -2.29 22.59 0.72
C ASP A 13 -1.04 22.32 1.62
N ASP A 14 -1.16 22.33 2.95
CA ASP A 14 0.04 22.38 3.82
C ASP A 14 0.40 21.08 4.55
N MET A 15 -0.23 19.93 4.23
CA MET A 15 0.12 18.67 4.89
C MET A 15 1.44 18.10 4.35
N VAL A 16 2.42 17.94 5.24
CA VAL A 16 3.75 17.40 4.93
C VAL A 16 3.75 15.88 5.11
N PHE A 17 4.13 15.16 4.05
CA PHE A 17 4.33 13.71 4.06
C PHE A 17 5.79 13.39 3.69
N ASP A 18 6.45 12.53 4.47
CA ASP A 18 7.80 12.04 4.21
C ASP A 18 7.73 10.59 3.70
N ASP A 19 7.87 10.42 2.39
CA ASP A 19 7.83 9.11 1.74
C ASP A 19 9.05 8.22 2.07
N SER A 20 10.16 8.84 2.48
CA SER A 20 11.41 8.15 2.74
C SER A 20 11.34 7.25 3.98
N ILE A 21 10.41 7.52 4.91
CA ILE A 21 10.21 6.73 6.13
C ILE A 21 9.93 5.26 5.80
N VAL A 22 9.06 4.99 4.82
CA VAL A 22 8.74 3.61 4.42
C VAL A 22 9.98 2.92 3.88
N GLY A 23 10.66 3.54 2.91
CA GLY A 23 11.84 2.97 2.26
C GLY A 23 12.97 2.68 3.24
N GLN A 24 13.29 3.62 4.12
CA GLN A 24 14.34 3.46 5.14
C GLN A 24 13.98 2.35 6.14
N CYS A 25 12.72 2.29 6.58
CA CYS A 25 12.29 1.23 7.49
C CYS A 25 12.39 -0.16 6.85
N VAL A 26 11.90 -0.30 5.61
CA VAL A 26 11.91 -1.57 4.87
C VAL A 26 13.34 -2.04 4.59
N GLN A 27 14.27 -1.12 4.31
CA GLN A 27 15.70 -1.41 4.12
C GLN A 27 16.40 -1.83 5.42
N ALA A 28 15.99 -1.27 6.56
CA ALA A 28 16.55 -1.61 7.87
C ALA A 28 15.99 -2.94 8.43
N ALA A 29 14.85 -3.41 7.92
CA ALA A 29 14.22 -4.64 8.37
C ALA A 29 15.01 -5.89 7.94
N ALA A 30 15.23 -6.81 8.89
CA ALA A 30 16.00 -8.03 8.68
C ALA A 30 15.35 -9.03 7.71
N ASP A 31 14.01 -9.11 7.73
CA ASP A 31 13.18 -9.98 6.90
C ASP A 31 11.79 -9.35 6.70
N ALA A 32 10.90 -9.99 5.92
CA ALA A 32 9.55 -9.47 5.70
C ALA A 32 8.74 -9.37 7.00
N GLY A 33 8.89 -10.30 7.94
CA GLY A 33 8.18 -10.26 9.21
C GLY A 33 8.57 -9.03 10.04
N ALA A 34 9.85 -8.69 10.07
CA ALA A 34 10.33 -7.45 10.67
C ALA A 34 9.85 -6.20 9.91
N ALA A 35 9.72 -6.29 8.58
CA ALA A 35 9.26 -5.19 7.73
C ALA A 35 7.77 -4.88 7.88
N GLU A 36 6.95 -5.80 8.41
CA GLU A 36 5.54 -5.52 8.75
C GLU A 36 5.41 -4.35 9.74
N ALA A 37 6.40 -4.16 10.62
CA ALA A 37 6.43 -3.03 11.56
C ALA A 37 6.56 -1.66 10.88
N CYS A 38 6.88 -1.61 9.58
CA CYS A 38 6.97 -0.39 8.79
C CYS A 38 5.61 0.12 8.32
N ILE A 39 4.59 -0.75 8.30
CA ILE A 39 3.26 -0.42 7.80
C ILE A 39 2.62 0.63 8.72
N GLY A 40 2.26 1.78 8.15
CA GLY A 40 1.63 2.91 8.84
C GLY A 40 2.61 3.91 9.43
N LYS A 41 3.93 3.65 9.41
CA LYS A 41 4.90 4.55 10.08
C LYS A 41 4.94 5.95 9.47
N ALA A 42 4.84 6.07 8.14
CA ALA A 42 4.89 7.36 7.47
C ALA A 42 3.56 8.11 7.63
N ALA A 43 2.44 7.38 7.63
CA ALA A 43 1.12 7.91 7.90
C ALA A 43 1.03 8.44 9.35
N ASP A 44 1.52 7.69 10.33
CA ASP A 44 1.54 8.08 11.75
C ASP A 44 2.38 9.34 11.98
N ASP A 45 3.57 9.39 11.38
CA ASP A 45 4.43 10.56 11.41
C ASP A 45 3.76 11.78 10.73
N CYS A 46 3.16 11.58 9.56
CA CYS A 46 2.38 12.59 8.86
C CYS A 46 1.22 13.12 9.71
N MET A 47 0.46 12.24 10.37
CA MET A 47 -0.67 12.66 11.21
C MET A 47 -0.19 13.44 12.43
N THR A 48 0.92 13.03 13.03
CA THR A 48 1.49 13.66 14.23
C THR A 48 2.07 15.04 13.95
N ARG A 49 2.74 15.21 12.80
CA ARG A 49 3.50 16.43 12.51
C ARG A 49 2.66 17.56 11.90
N ASN A 50 1.46 17.26 11.41
CA ASN A 50 0.61 18.22 10.74
C ASN A 50 -0.57 18.67 11.62
N PRO A 51 -0.81 19.98 11.76
CA PRO A 51 -2.06 20.48 12.33
C PRO A 51 -3.27 19.89 11.60
N GLY A 52 -4.20 19.27 12.33
CA GLY A 52 -5.37 18.62 11.74
C GLY A 52 -5.11 17.23 11.16
N GLY A 53 -3.91 16.66 11.33
CA GLY A 53 -3.58 15.31 10.88
C GLY A 53 -4.49 14.22 11.46
N GLU A 54 -4.98 14.38 12.69
CA GLU A 54 -5.93 13.45 13.32
C GLU A 54 -7.40 13.67 12.89
N SER A 55 -7.68 14.69 12.08
CA SER A 55 -9.02 14.86 11.51
C SER A 55 -9.32 13.76 10.49
N THR A 56 -10.59 13.49 10.19
CA THR A 56 -10.96 12.54 9.11
C THR A 56 -10.24 12.87 7.80
N TYR A 57 -10.13 14.16 7.45
CA TYR A 57 -9.42 14.58 6.25
C TYR A 57 -7.92 14.26 6.34
N GLY A 58 -7.27 14.64 7.45
CA GLY A 58 -5.85 14.42 7.66
C GLY A 58 -5.47 12.94 7.69
N MET A 59 -6.29 12.10 8.34
CA MET A 59 -6.10 10.65 8.35
C MET A 59 -6.18 10.07 6.93
N ASN A 60 -7.22 10.43 6.16
CA ASN A 60 -7.33 9.94 4.78
C ASN A 60 -6.14 10.39 3.92
N PHE A 61 -5.68 11.63 4.08
CA PHE A 61 -4.52 12.14 3.36
C PHE A 61 -3.25 11.34 3.71
N CYS A 62 -2.88 11.29 4.99
CA CYS A 62 -1.63 10.65 5.42
C CYS A 62 -1.61 9.14 5.10
N ILE A 63 -2.71 8.43 5.36
CA ILE A 63 -2.83 7.00 5.06
C ILE A 63 -2.83 6.76 3.55
N GLY A 64 -3.51 7.61 2.77
CA GLY A 64 -3.54 7.52 1.31
C GLY A 64 -2.17 7.73 0.67
N GLN A 65 -1.38 8.68 1.19
CA GLN A 65 -0.01 8.92 0.73
C GLN A 65 0.89 7.71 0.99
N GLU A 66 0.85 7.12 2.19
CA GLU A 66 1.62 5.91 2.47
C GLU A 66 1.12 4.72 1.63
N ALA A 67 -0.20 4.57 1.44
CA ALA A 67 -0.75 3.53 0.56
C ALA A 67 -0.21 3.64 -0.88
N ALA A 68 -0.02 4.86 -1.40
CA ALA A 68 0.56 5.08 -2.73
C ALA A 68 2.04 4.67 -2.79
N VAL A 69 2.80 4.91 -1.72
CA VAL A 69 4.19 4.42 -1.61
C VAL A 69 4.23 2.89 -1.67
N TRP A 70 3.38 2.23 -0.89
CA TRP A 70 3.28 0.76 -0.90
C TRP A 70 2.82 0.22 -2.25
N ASP A 71 1.89 0.87 -2.95
CA ASP A 71 1.48 0.44 -4.29
C ASP A 71 2.62 0.54 -5.32
N GLY A 72 3.44 1.60 -5.24
CA GLY A 72 4.65 1.72 -6.06
C GLY A 72 5.63 0.57 -5.81
N LEU A 73 5.88 0.24 -4.54
CA LEU A 73 6.73 -0.88 -4.15
C LEU A 73 6.14 -2.23 -4.60
N LEU A 74 4.83 -2.45 -4.43
CA LEU A 74 4.14 -3.66 -4.86
C LEU A 74 4.34 -3.91 -6.35
N ASN A 75 4.16 -2.87 -7.17
CA ASN A 75 4.33 -2.99 -8.61
C ASN A 75 5.79 -3.29 -8.98
N ALA A 76 6.76 -2.67 -8.31
CA ALA A 76 8.18 -2.96 -8.54
C ALA A 76 8.52 -4.43 -8.22
N GLU A 77 8.08 -4.93 -7.06
CA GLU A 77 8.29 -6.32 -6.66
C GLU A 77 7.58 -7.30 -7.60
N TYR A 78 6.35 -7.00 -8.01
CA TYR A 78 5.63 -7.81 -9.00
C TYR A 78 6.39 -7.93 -10.32
N GLN A 79 6.96 -6.83 -10.84
CA GLN A 79 7.76 -6.89 -12.06
C GLN A 79 9.04 -7.72 -11.87
N ARG A 80 9.72 -7.59 -10.72
CA ARG A 80 10.91 -8.38 -10.39
C ARG A 80 10.59 -9.88 -10.37
N VAL A 81 9.57 -10.29 -9.62
CA VAL A 81 9.20 -11.71 -9.51
C VAL A 81 8.71 -12.25 -10.87
N MET A 82 7.86 -11.48 -11.57
CA MET A 82 7.36 -11.88 -12.90
C MET A 82 8.48 -12.08 -13.93
N ALA A 83 9.54 -11.28 -13.89
CA ALA A 83 10.70 -11.46 -14.76
C ALA A 83 11.44 -12.77 -14.43
N SER A 84 11.74 -13.00 -13.16
CA SER A 84 12.39 -14.22 -12.69
C SER A 84 11.58 -15.48 -13.03
N ASP A 85 10.27 -15.47 -12.78
CA ASP A 85 9.39 -16.60 -13.04
C ASP A 85 9.35 -16.97 -14.53
N LYS A 86 9.37 -15.97 -15.42
CA LYS A 86 9.41 -16.21 -16.88
C LYS A 86 10.72 -16.86 -17.32
N GLU A 87 11.84 -16.50 -16.71
CA GLU A 87 13.14 -17.10 -17.00
C GLU A 87 13.15 -18.57 -16.57
N ILE A 88 12.62 -18.88 -15.38
CA ILE A 88 12.48 -20.25 -14.87
C ILE A 88 11.54 -21.07 -15.75
N ASP A 89 10.40 -20.50 -16.14
CA ASP A 89 9.42 -21.17 -17.02
C ASP A 89 10.04 -21.49 -18.38
N ALA A 90 10.84 -20.59 -18.95
CA ALA A 90 11.54 -20.80 -20.21
C ALA A 90 12.59 -21.93 -20.10
N GLN A 91 13.38 -21.93 -19.02
CA GLN A 91 14.38 -22.97 -18.76
C GLN A 91 13.74 -24.34 -18.54
N THR A 92 12.71 -24.41 -17.70
CA THR A 92 11.96 -25.64 -17.39
C THR A 92 11.38 -26.29 -18.65
N LYS A 93 10.84 -25.46 -19.56
CA LYS A 93 10.37 -25.93 -20.88
C LYS A 93 11.49 -26.44 -21.77
N ALA A 94 12.63 -25.75 -21.80
CA ALA A 94 13.79 -26.16 -22.58
C ALA A 94 14.36 -27.51 -22.12
N ASP A 95 14.34 -27.75 -20.80
CA ASP A 95 14.80 -29.01 -20.19
C ASP A 95 13.77 -30.16 -20.32
N GLY A 96 12.57 -29.88 -20.83
CA GLY A 96 11.51 -30.88 -21.03
C GLY A 96 10.80 -31.32 -19.76
N TYR A 97 10.92 -30.56 -18.67
CA TYR A 97 10.20 -30.82 -17.42
C TYR A 97 8.75 -30.34 -17.52
N GLY A 98 7.80 -31.19 -17.11
CA GLY A 98 6.37 -30.87 -17.06
C GLY A 98 5.92 -30.18 -15.76
N ALA A 99 6.67 -29.18 -15.28
CA ALA A 99 6.27 -28.45 -14.07
C ALA A 99 5.21 -27.38 -14.38
N PRO A 100 4.36 -26.99 -13.40
CA PRO A 100 3.45 -25.85 -13.55
C PRO A 100 4.21 -24.56 -13.84
N GLU A 101 3.66 -23.71 -14.71
CA GLU A 101 4.26 -22.41 -15.04
C GLU A 101 4.06 -21.42 -13.89
N LEU A 102 5.16 -20.81 -13.44
CA LEU A 102 5.20 -19.86 -12.31
C LEU A 102 4.58 -18.53 -12.69
N ALA A 103 4.93 -17.94 -13.84
CA ALA A 103 4.48 -16.60 -14.21
C ALA A 103 2.95 -16.51 -14.39
N PRO A 104 2.27 -17.48 -15.04
CA PRO A 104 0.81 -17.54 -15.07
C PRO A 104 0.19 -17.71 -13.68
N ALA A 105 0.80 -18.51 -12.80
CA ALA A 105 0.33 -18.71 -11.43
C ALA A 105 0.44 -17.42 -10.60
N LEU A 106 1.58 -16.71 -10.66
CA LEU A 106 1.77 -15.40 -10.03
C LEU A 106 0.71 -14.39 -10.49
N LYS A 107 0.48 -14.29 -11.81
CA LYS A 107 -0.52 -13.38 -12.36
C LYS A 107 -1.93 -13.72 -11.90
N ALA A 108 -2.28 -15.01 -11.84
CA ALA A 108 -3.59 -15.45 -11.36
C ALA A 108 -3.78 -15.12 -9.88
N MET A 109 -2.77 -15.40 -9.05
CA MET A 109 -2.77 -15.08 -7.63
C MET A 109 -2.94 -13.59 -7.37
N GLN A 110 -2.18 -12.73 -8.06
CA GLN A 110 -2.28 -11.27 -7.90
C GLN A 110 -3.67 -10.74 -8.26
N ARG A 111 -4.31 -11.26 -9.31
CA ARG A 111 -5.68 -10.87 -9.67
C ARG A 111 -6.71 -11.29 -8.63
N ALA A 112 -6.56 -12.48 -8.07
CA ALA A 112 -7.43 -12.94 -6.98
C ALA A 112 -7.21 -12.11 -5.71
N TRP A 113 -5.96 -11.77 -5.40
CA TRP A 113 -5.61 -10.90 -4.28
C TRP A 113 -6.22 -9.51 -4.39
N ILE A 114 -6.23 -8.88 -5.58
CA ILE A 114 -6.90 -7.57 -5.78
C ILE A 114 -8.38 -7.66 -5.37
N ALA A 115 -9.09 -8.70 -5.83
CA ALA A 115 -10.50 -8.89 -5.47
C ALA A 115 -10.68 -9.12 -3.95
N TYR A 116 -9.79 -9.88 -3.33
CA TYR A 116 -9.76 -10.05 -1.87
C TYR A 116 -9.55 -8.71 -1.16
N ARG A 117 -8.51 -7.95 -1.51
CA ARG A 117 -8.22 -6.63 -0.94
C ARG A 117 -9.43 -5.71 -1.03
N ASP A 118 -9.97 -5.54 -2.23
CA ASP A 118 -11.02 -4.57 -2.47
C ASP A 118 -12.32 -4.94 -1.71
N THR A 119 -12.66 -6.23 -1.66
CA THR A 119 -13.85 -6.71 -0.92
C THR A 119 -13.63 -6.67 0.59
N THR A 120 -12.45 -7.01 1.09
CA THR A 120 -12.07 -6.89 2.50
C THR A 120 -12.14 -5.44 2.97
N CYS A 121 -11.55 -4.51 2.23
CA CYS A 121 -11.52 -3.11 2.63
C CYS A 121 -12.91 -2.44 2.54
N THR A 122 -13.73 -2.86 1.57
CA THR A 122 -15.14 -2.44 1.53
C THR A 122 -15.91 -2.96 2.76
N TYR A 123 -15.69 -4.22 3.14
CA TYR A 123 -16.30 -4.78 4.35
C TYR A 123 -15.84 -4.06 5.61
N GLU A 124 -14.53 -3.80 5.76
CA GLU A 124 -13.98 -3.09 6.92
C GLU A 124 -14.58 -1.67 7.06
N ALA A 125 -14.71 -0.95 5.96
CA ALA A 125 -15.37 0.36 5.93
C ALA A 125 -16.86 0.28 6.30
N SER A 126 -17.57 -0.79 5.87
CA SER A 126 -18.99 -0.96 6.16
C SER A 126 -19.31 -1.10 7.65
N GLN A 127 -18.35 -1.59 8.45
CA GLN A 127 -18.50 -1.72 9.92
C GLN A 127 -18.69 -0.37 10.63
N TRP A 128 -18.38 0.74 9.96
CA TRP A 128 -18.55 2.09 10.49
C TRP A 128 -19.94 2.70 10.24
N GLY A 129 -20.85 1.96 9.61
CA GLY A 129 -22.27 2.35 9.49
C GLY A 129 -22.51 3.69 8.78
N GLY A 130 -21.61 4.10 7.89
CA GLY A 130 -21.68 5.40 7.18
C GLY A 130 -21.14 6.60 7.97
N GLY A 131 -20.52 6.38 9.14
CA GLY A 131 -19.82 7.43 9.88
C GLY A 131 -18.55 7.92 9.19
N THR A 132 -18.02 9.06 9.62
CA THR A 132 -16.82 9.69 9.03
C THR A 132 -15.55 8.85 9.18
N GLY A 133 -15.53 7.88 10.09
CA GLY A 133 -14.43 6.91 10.24
C GLY A 133 -14.35 5.86 9.12
N ALA A 134 -15.39 5.72 8.28
CA ALA A 134 -15.39 4.75 7.18
C ALA A 134 -14.27 5.00 6.16
N GLY A 135 -13.98 6.27 5.86
CA GLY A 135 -12.91 6.65 4.92
C GLY A 135 -11.52 6.21 5.39
N PRO A 136 -11.05 6.67 6.57
CA PRO A 136 -9.76 6.25 7.12
C PRO A 136 -9.67 4.74 7.33
N ALA A 137 -10.76 4.07 7.71
CA ALA A 137 -10.79 2.62 7.83
C ALA A 137 -10.57 1.90 6.48
N TYR A 138 -11.23 2.36 5.42
CA TYR A 138 -10.99 1.86 4.07
C TYR A 138 -9.54 2.08 3.64
N ALA A 139 -9.05 3.32 3.78
CA ALA A 139 -7.70 3.70 3.40
C ALA A 139 -6.64 2.87 4.16
N GLY A 140 -6.83 2.68 5.47
CA GLY A 140 -5.93 1.91 6.32
C GLY A 140 -5.88 0.44 5.93
N CYS A 141 -7.02 -0.15 5.59
CA CYS A 141 -7.07 -1.51 5.05
C CYS A 141 -6.31 -1.61 3.72
N MET A 142 -6.55 -0.67 2.79
CA MET A 142 -5.89 -0.67 1.49
C MET A 142 -4.38 -0.57 1.63
N MET A 143 -3.90 0.32 2.51
CA MET A 143 -2.49 0.47 2.85
C MET A 143 -1.92 -0.84 3.40
N ARG A 144 -2.54 -1.39 4.46
CA ARG A 144 -2.07 -2.61 5.14
C ARG A 144 -1.98 -3.79 4.20
N LEU A 145 -3.05 -4.10 3.45
CA LEU A 145 -3.06 -5.26 2.57
C LEU A 145 -2.08 -5.11 1.39
N THR A 146 -1.95 -3.90 0.84
CA THR A 146 -0.96 -3.60 -0.23
C THR A 146 0.46 -3.78 0.28
N ALA A 147 0.75 -3.29 1.48
CA ALA A 147 2.06 -3.46 2.11
C ALA A 147 2.37 -4.94 2.40
N MET A 148 1.44 -5.69 2.97
CA MET A 148 1.61 -7.12 3.22
C MET A 148 1.88 -7.89 1.92
N GLN A 149 1.17 -7.58 0.84
CA GLN A 149 1.41 -8.23 -0.46
C GLN A 149 2.78 -7.85 -1.05
N THR A 150 3.22 -6.61 -0.85
CA THR A 150 4.56 -6.15 -1.23
C THR A 150 5.62 -6.97 -0.54
N LEU A 151 5.50 -7.15 0.79
CA LEU A 151 6.44 -7.90 1.61
C LEU A 151 6.44 -9.39 1.25
N TYR A 152 5.27 -9.97 0.99
CA TYR A 152 5.17 -11.33 0.47
C TYR A 152 5.92 -11.51 -0.86
N LEU A 153 5.74 -10.58 -1.81
CA LEU A 153 6.45 -10.64 -3.08
C LEU A 153 7.95 -10.39 -2.95
N ARG A 154 8.37 -9.49 -2.06
CA ARG A 154 9.80 -9.24 -1.75
C ARG A 154 10.51 -10.52 -1.34
N ASP A 155 9.87 -11.34 -0.51
CA ASP A 155 10.41 -12.64 -0.08
C ASP A 155 10.18 -13.76 -1.11
N THR A 156 9.41 -13.49 -2.16
CA THR A 156 9.26 -14.39 -3.30
C THR A 156 10.44 -14.24 -4.25
N GLY A 157 11.17 -15.33 -4.49
CA GLY A 157 12.31 -15.40 -5.40
C GLY A 157 12.70 -16.85 -5.67
N PRO A 158 13.57 -17.10 -6.66
CA PRO A 158 14.02 -18.45 -6.95
C PRO A 158 14.74 -19.05 -5.73
N PHE A 159 14.36 -20.28 -5.39
CA PHE A 159 15.02 -21.12 -4.39
C PHE A 159 16.53 -21.25 -4.64
#